data_AF-A0A5J4JFB2-F1
#
_entry.id   AF-A0A5J4JFB2-F1
#
_cell.length_a   1.000
_cell.length_b   1.000
_cell.length_c   1.000
_cell.angle_alpha   90.00
_cell.angle_beta   90.00
_cell.angle_gamma   90.00
#
_symmetry.space_group_name_H-M   'P 1'
#
loop_
_entity.id
_entity.type
_entity.pdbx_description
1 polymer ?
#
loop_
_entity_poly.entity_id
_entity_poly.type
_entity_poly.pdbx_seq_one_letter_code
_entity_poly.pdbx_strand_id
1 'polypeptide(L)'
;MDQLEILKEEMFYDSRELYDCYFGDHAYLHYDGYWPFLVVGVKDSTTNVYAIVEFHSGCEGFKYYHEKLFGTKVNSYVTYEKEFKRVKDWVAFFRKKRMYNMLPSLQ
;
A
#
# COMPACT_ATOMS: atom_id res chain seq x y z
N MET A 1 -7.18 -15.92 8.99
CA MET A 1 -7.86 -14.92 8.13
C MET A 1 -6.80 -13.92 7.72
N ASP A 2 -6.67 -13.64 6.43
CA ASP A 2 -5.63 -12.75 5.89
C ASP A 2 -5.91 -11.31 6.33
N GLN A 3 -4.90 -10.60 6.85
CA GLN A 3 -5.04 -9.20 7.29
C GLN A 3 -5.52 -8.30 6.14
N LEU A 4 -5.16 -8.62 4.90
CA LEU A 4 -5.60 -7.87 3.73
C LEU A 4 -7.11 -8.00 3.49
N GLU A 5 -7.67 -9.20 3.72
CA GLU A 5 -9.11 -9.42 3.58
C GLU A 5 -9.90 -8.69 4.69
N ILE A 6 -9.39 -8.66 5.92
CA ILE A 6 -10.00 -7.89 7.02
C ILE A 6 -9.99 -6.39 6.68
N LEU A 7 -8.86 -5.86 6.19
CA LEU A 7 -8.77 -4.46 5.77
C LEU A 7 -9.77 -4.13 4.65
N LYS A 8 -9.88 -5.03 3.68
CA LYS A 8 -10.79 -4.88 2.56
C LYS A 8 -12.26 -4.87 3.01
N GLU A 9 -12.66 -5.79 3.89
CA GLU A 9 -14.01 -5.83 4.45
C GLU A 9 -14.32 -4.58 5.28
N GLU A 10 -13.43 -4.22 6.21
CA GLU A 10 -13.61 -3.05 7.07
C GLU A 10 -13.70 -1.75 6.26
N MET A 11 -12.82 -1.55 5.27
CA MET A 11 -12.90 -0.38 4.39
C MET A 11 -14.16 -0.40 3.52
N PHE A 12 -14.61 -1.55 3.03
CA PHE A 12 -15.84 -1.65 2.25
C PHE A 12 -17.06 -1.13 3.03
N TYR A 13 -17.13 -1.46 4.33
CA TYR A 13 -18.26 -1.08 5.18
C TYR A 13 -18.14 0.32 5.78
N ASP A 14 -16.94 0.74 6.17
CA ASP A 14 -16.70 2.01 6.89
C ASP A 14 -16.36 3.18 5.95
N SER A 15 -15.70 2.93 4.81
CA SER A 15 -15.33 3.97 3.84
C SER A 15 -15.20 3.45 2.40
N ARG A 16 -16.30 3.57 1.65
CA ARG A 16 -16.37 3.12 0.25
C ARG A 16 -15.35 3.81 -0.67
N GLU A 17 -15.07 5.09 -0.43
CA GLU A 17 -14.08 5.86 -1.19
C GLU A 17 -12.67 5.29 -1.03
N LEU A 18 -12.27 4.94 0.20
CA LEU A 18 -10.97 4.32 0.45
C LEU A 18 -10.93 2.91 -0.15
N TYR A 19 -12.02 2.13 -0.02
CA TYR A 19 -12.12 0.82 -0.66
C TYR A 19 -11.87 0.92 -2.18
N ASP A 20 -12.58 1.83 -2.88
CA ASP A 20 -12.46 1.97 -4.33
C ASP A 20 -11.05 2.48 -4.74
N CYS A 21 -10.39 3.28 -3.90
CA CYS A 21 -9.00 3.70 -4.12
C CYS A 21 -7.98 2.54 -4.09
N TYR A 22 -8.08 1.65 -3.11
CA TYR A 22 -7.07 0.59 -2.89
C TYR A 22 -7.39 -0.74 -3.55
N PHE A 23 -8.67 -1.08 -3.59
CA PHE A 23 -9.18 -2.37 -4.03
C PHE A 23 -10.05 -2.26 -5.30
N GLY A 24 -10.22 -1.06 -5.83
CA GLY A 24 -10.74 -0.87 -7.19
C GLY A 24 -9.69 -1.09 -8.26
N ASP A 25 -10.09 -1.04 -9.54
CA ASP A 25 -9.22 -1.29 -10.69
C ASP A 25 -8.27 -0.11 -11.04
N HIS A 26 -8.15 0.87 -10.13
CA HIS A 26 -7.40 2.10 -10.34
C HIS A 26 -5.91 1.99 -9.99
N ALA A 27 -5.53 1.03 -9.15
CA ALA A 27 -4.16 0.81 -8.73
C ALA A 27 -3.79 -0.67 -8.64
N TYR A 28 -2.50 -0.95 -8.70
CA TYR A 28 -1.95 -2.24 -8.33
C TYR A 28 -1.54 -2.21 -6.86
N LEU A 29 -1.92 -3.22 -6.09
CA LEU A 29 -1.67 -3.27 -4.66
C LEU A 29 -0.78 -4.48 -4.33
N HIS A 30 0.30 -4.26 -3.59
CA HIS A 30 1.04 -5.33 -2.92
C HIS A 30 1.14 -5.01 -1.44
N TYR A 31 0.75 -5.97 -0.62
CA TYR A 31 0.75 -5.86 0.84
C TYR A 31 1.46 -7.07 1.44
N ASP A 32 2.36 -6.82 2.38
CA ASP A 32 3.00 -7.84 3.20
C ASP A 32 2.66 -7.56 4.67
N GLY A 33 1.87 -8.45 5.28
CA GLY A 33 1.45 -8.31 6.68
C GLY A 33 2.52 -8.71 7.70
N TYR A 34 3.59 -9.40 7.28
CA TYR A 34 4.70 -9.80 8.14
C TYR A 34 5.78 -8.71 8.18
N TRP A 35 6.02 -8.04 7.05
CA TRP A 35 6.79 -6.81 6.95
C TRP A 35 5.83 -5.70 6.55
N PRO A 36 5.23 -4.96 7.51
CA PRO A 36 4.07 -4.11 7.27
C PRO A 36 4.43 -2.95 6.32
N PHE A 37 4.34 -3.22 5.02
CA PHE A 37 4.46 -2.23 3.97
C PHE A 37 3.45 -2.51 2.87
N LEU A 38 3.05 -1.41 2.25
CA LEU A 38 2.16 -1.36 1.12
C LEU A 38 2.94 -0.77 -0.06
N VAL A 39 2.85 -1.41 -1.22
CA VAL A 39 3.31 -0.83 -2.49
C VAL A 39 2.10 -0.62 -3.38
N VAL A 40 1.97 0.59 -3.93
CA VAL A 40 0.90 0.96 -4.83
C VAL A 40 1.48 1.31 -6.20
N GLY A 41 1.08 0.57 -7.23
CA GLY A 41 1.43 0.83 -8.63
C GLY A 41 0.38 1.67 -9.33
N VAL A 42 0.75 2.86 -9.82
CA VAL A 42 -0.15 3.75 -10.59
C VAL A 42 -0.02 3.51 -12.10
N LYS A 43 -1.14 3.50 -12.83
CA LYS A 43 -1.16 3.28 -14.29
C LYS A 43 -0.60 4.51 -15.04
N ASP A 44 0.43 4.30 -15.87
CA ASP A 44 1.17 5.36 -16.58
C ASP A 44 0.27 6.29 -17.43
N SER A 45 -0.88 5.80 -17.92
CA SER A 45 -1.71 6.50 -18.90
C SER A 45 -2.78 7.43 -18.31
N THR A 46 -2.95 7.51 -16.99
CA THR A 46 -4.05 8.27 -16.37
C THR A 46 -3.62 9.22 -15.24
N THR A 47 -2.35 9.22 -14.84
CA THR A 47 -1.94 9.88 -13.59
C THR A 47 -1.13 11.14 -13.86
N ASN A 48 -1.83 12.29 -13.86
CA ASN A 48 -1.22 13.60 -13.62
C ASN A 48 -0.40 13.51 -12.32
N VAL A 49 0.77 14.16 -12.22
CA VAL A 49 1.65 14.14 -11.03
C VAL A 49 0.88 14.50 -9.74
N TYR A 50 -0.20 15.28 -9.85
CA TYR A 50 -1.15 15.56 -8.76
C TYR A 50 -1.86 14.31 -8.21
N ALA A 51 -2.23 13.34 -9.05
CA ALA A 51 -2.84 12.09 -8.60
C ALA A 51 -1.84 11.17 -7.88
N ILE A 52 -0.54 11.30 -8.11
CA ILE A 52 0.50 10.61 -7.32
C ILE A 52 0.62 11.22 -5.91
N VAL A 53 0.49 12.55 -5.80
CA VAL A 53 0.49 13.28 -4.51
C VAL A 53 -0.82 13.04 -3.74
N GLU A 54 -1.96 12.99 -4.42
CA GLU A 54 -3.23 12.53 -3.84
C GLU A 54 -3.16 11.05 -3.45
N PHE A 55 -2.44 10.18 -4.16
CA PHE A 55 -2.24 8.78 -3.77
C PHE A 55 -1.32 8.61 -2.56
N HIS A 56 -0.27 9.43 -2.45
CA HIS A 56 0.62 9.41 -1.30
C HIS A 56 -0.09 9.91 -0.03
N SER A 57 -0.96 10.92 -0.18
CA SER A 57 -1.89 11.34 0.87
C SER A 57 -2.98 10.28 1.10
N GLY A 58 -3.38 9.59 0.03
CA GLY A 58 -4.37 8.52 0.02
C GLY A 58 -3.95 7.38 0.93
N CYS A 59 -2.69 6.94 0.83
CA CYS A 59 -2.07 5.85 1.61
C CYS A 59 -2.26 5.99 3.13
N GLU A 60 -2.45 7.21 3.64
CA GLU A 60 -2.71 7.45 5.06
C GLU A 60 -4.00 6.78 5.54
N GLY A 61 -5.02 6.66 4.68
CA GLY A 61 -6.24 5.90 5.00
C GLY A 61 -5.92 4.43 5.27
N PHE A 62 -5.15 3.77 4.40
CA PHE A 62 -4.76 2.38 4.63
C PHE A 62 -3.92 2.22 5.89
N LYS A 63 -2.96 3.13 6.12
CA LYS A 63 -2.15 3.13 7.35
C LYS A 63 -3.01 3.26 8.60
N TYR A 64 -3.96 4.18 8.57
CA TYR A 64 -4.88 4.41 9.67
C TYR A 64 -5.71 3.17 9.99
N TYR A 65 -6.32 2.52 8.98
CA TYR A 65 -7.11 1.31 9.22
C TYR A 65 -6.25 0.15 9.68
N HIS A 66 -5.06 -0.02 9.11
CA HIS A 66 -4.13 -1.06 9.55
C HIS A 66 -3.69 -0.84 11.01
N GLU A 67 -3.34 0.38 11.40
CA GLU A 67 -3.00 0.71 12.79
C GLU A 67 -4.21 0.53 13.72
N LYS A 68 -5.41 0.97 13.31
CA LYS A 68 -6.66 0.81 14.05
C LYS A 68 -7.00 -0.66 14.31
N LEU A 69 -6.82 -1.54 13.32
CA LEU A 69 -7.24 -2.94 13.38
C LEU A 69 -6.16 -3.85 13.99
N PHE A 70 -4.88 -3.55 13.75
CA PHE A 70 -3.77 -4.45 14.11
C PHE A 70 -2.72 -3.82 15.03
N GLY A 71 -2.90 -2.57 15.46
CA GLY A 71 -1.99 -1.86 16.36
C GLY A 71 -0.59 -1.60 15.78
N THR A 72 -0.41 -1.82 14.48
CA THR A 72 0.90 -1.75 13.82
C THR A 72 0.85 -0.72 12.71
N LYS A 73 1.88 0.12 12.62
CA LYS A 73 2.02 1.07 11.51
C LYS A 73 2.60 0.38 10.28
N VAL A 74 2.05 0.69 9.11
CA VAL A 74 2.54 0.24 7.82
C VAL A 74 3.23 1.39 7.09
N ASN A 75 4.32 1.09 6.37
CA ASN A 75 4.84 2.03 5.39
C ASN A 75 4.11 1.93 4.07
N SER A 76 4.16 3.00 3.30
CA SER A 76 3.59 3.03 1.95
C SER A 76 4.65 3.49 0.96
N TYR A 77 4.68 2.84 -0.19
CA TYR A 77 5.54 3.19 -1.32
C TYR A 77 4.69 3.29 -2.58
N VAL A 78 4.87 4.36 -3.35
CA VAL A 78 4.18 4.55 -4.63
C VAL A 78 5.19 4.35 -5.75
N THR A 79 4.78 3.64 -6.80
CA THR A 79 5.61 3.36 -7.97
C THR A 79 4.77 3.34 -9.25
N TYR A 80 5.42 3.37 -10.41
CA TYR A 80 4.75 3.25 -11.70
C TYR A 80 4.36 1.79 -11.98
N GLU A 81 3.27 1.57 -12.71
CA GLU A 81 2.78 0.24 -13.09
C GLU A 81 3.86 -0.66 -13.69
N LYS A 82 4.69 -0.12 -14.60
CA LYS A 82 5.77 -0.90 -15.24
C LYS A 82 6.80 -1.40 -14.23
N GLU A 83 7.17 -0.55 -13.29
CA GLU A 83 8.06 -0.91 -12.19
C GLU A 83 7.37 -1.91 -11.26
N PHE A 84 6.09 -1.68 -10.96
CA PHE A 84 5.31 -2.54 -10.09
C PHE A 84 5.30 -3.99 -10.59
N LYS A 85 4.98 -4.17 -11.88
CA LYS A 85 4.91 -5.47 -12.54
C LYS A 85 6.28 -6.14 -12.72
N ARG A 86 7.36 -5.37 -12.73
CA ARG A 86 8.73 -5.89 -12.89
C ARG A 86 9.27 -6.51 -11.61
N VAL A 87 8.90 -5.97 -10.44
CA VAL A 87 9.37 -6.46 -9.15
C VAL A 87 8.58 -7.70 -8.74
N LYS A 88 9.26 -8.84 -8.68
CA LYS A 88 8.67 -10.13 -8.27
C LYS A 88 8.66 -10.34 -6.75
N ASP A 89 9.58 -9.69 -6.05
CA ASP A 89 9.77 -9.80 -4.59
C ASP A 89 10.13 -8.40 -4.06
N TRP A 90 9.13 -7.76 -3.44
CA TRP A 90 9.28 -6.41 -2.88
C TRP A 90 10.14 -6.38 -1.62
N VAL A 91 10.09 -7.45 -0.81
CA VAL A 91 10.92 -7.55 0.40
C VAL A 91 12.39 -7.57 0.00
N ALA A 92 12.77 -8.44 -0.95
CA ALA A 92 14.13 -8.51 -1.46
C ALA A 92 14.56 -7.20 -2.16
N PHE A 93 13.63 -6.56 -2.88
CA PHE A 93 13.86 -5.26 -3.52
C PHE A 93 14.25 -4.18 -2.49
N PHE A 94 13.46 -4.01 -1.44
CA PHE A 94 13.73 -3.01 -0.40
C PHE A 94 14.99 -3.33 0.42
N ARG A 95 15.26 -4.62 0.69
CA ARG A 95 16.51 -5.08 1.32
C ARG A 95 17.74 -4.67 0.52
N LYS A 96 17.75 -4.94 -0.79
CA LYS A 96 18.87 -4.60 -1.68
C LYS A 96 19.10 -3.08 -1.75
N LYS A 97 18.03 -2.29 -1.66
CA LYS A 97 18.08 -0.82 -1.67
C LYS A 97 18.45 -0.20 -0.31
N ARG A 98 18.71 -1.00 0.73
CA ARG A 98 18.93 -0.53 2.13
C ARG A 98 17.80 0.38 2.65
N MET A 99 16.59 0.22 2.11
CA MET A 99 15.41 0.97 2.54
C MET A 99 14.79 0.39 3.83
N TYR A 100 15.43 -0.62 4.42
CA TYR A 100 14.98 -1.34 5.61
C TYR A 100 14.82 -0.45 6.84
N ASN A 101 15.64 0.60 6.98
CA ASN A 101 15.54 1.54 8.09
C ASN A 101 14.26 2.39 8.07
N MET A 102 13.49 2.32 6.97
CA MET A 102 12.17 2.93 6.89
C MET A 102 11.06 1.97 7.32
N LEU A 103 11.29 0.66 7.35
CA LEU A 103 10.34 -0.33 7.89
C LEU A 103 10.32 -0.22 9.41
N PRO A 104 9.15 -0.17 10.09
CA PRO A 104 9.11 -0.19 11.54
C PRO A 104 9.86 -1.42 12.01
N SER A 105 10.78 -1.22 12.94
CA SER A 105 11.42 -2.32 13.66
C SER A 105 10.32 -3.13 14.35
N LEU A 106 10.18 -4.40 13.96
CA LEU A 106 9.44 -5.39 14.75
C LEU A 106 10.13 -5.45 16.12
N GLN A 107 9.51 -4.83 17.13
CA GLN A 107 9.89 -4.95 18.54
C GLN A 107 9.04 -6.02 19.20
#